data_AF-A0A4Q3FXM6-F1
#
_entry.id   AF-A0A4Q3FXM6-F1
#
_cell.length_a   1.000
_cell.length_b   1.000
_cell.length_c   1.000
_cell.angle_alpha   90.00
_cell.angle_beta   90.00
_cell.angle_gamma   90.00
#
_symmetry.space_group_name_H-M   'P 1'
#
loop_
_entity.id
_entity.type
_entity.pdbx_description
1 polymer ?
#
loop_
_entity_poly.entity_id
_entity_poly.type
_entity_poly.pdbx_seq_one_letter_code
_entity_poly.pdbx_strand_id
1 'polypeptide(L)'
;MMVDGRQFANAARVTRARYRAKLLIERLADMLDGSRPRLMIVPTWQDKIAFPQAEADTLRECGRSFGFEVDLAPIASFSWDEDMEPGHGVADLFSRTLTAGPPPPDFWPVTDRSADDRKLASYRRDA
;
A
#
# COMPACT_ATOMS: atom_id res chain seq x y z
N MET A 1 -3.40 0.33 1.35
CA MET A 1 -4.79 -0.19 1.31
C MET A 1 -5.57 0.37 2.50
N MET A 2 -6.78 0.88 2.28
CA MET A 2 -7.62 1.43 3.37
C MET A 2 -8.61 0.38 3.89
N VAL A 3 -8.90 0.40 5.19
CA VAL A 3 -9.90 -0.46 5.84
C VAL A 3 -10.76 0.35 6.82
N ASP A 4 -12.01 -0.06 7.05
CA ASP A 4 -12.87 0.54 8.09
C ASP A 4 -12.50 -0.02 9.46
N GLY A 5 -11.81 0.76 10.29
CA GLY A 5 -11.31 0.32 11.60
C GLY A 5 -12.42 -0.12 12.56
N ARG A 6 -13.62 0.46 12.43
CA ARG A 6 -14.78 0.12 13.27
C ARG A 6 -15.24 -1.31 13.08
N GLN A 7 -15.04 -1.88 11.89
CA GLN A 7 -15.42 -3.27 11.62
C GLN A 7 -14.50 -4.27 12.33
N PHE A 8 -13.25 -3.90 12.58
CA PHE A 8 -12.27 -4.73 13.28
C PHE A 8 -12.46 -4.72 14.79
N ALA A 9 -12.98 -3.63 15.34
CA ALA A 9 -13.29 -3.53 16.76
C ALA A 9 -14.69 -4.06 17.13
N ASN A 10 -15.52 -4.44 16.14
CA ASN A 10 -16.86 -4.99 16.37
C ASN A 10 -16.85 -6.52 16.27
N ALA A 11 -17.14 -7.22 17.38
CA ALA A 11 -17.10 -8.68 17.46
C ALA A 11 -17.99 -9.40 16.41
N ALA A 12 -19.13 -8.81 16.02
CA ALA A 12 -20.01 -9.40 15.01
C ALA A 12 -19.49 -9.21 13.57
N ARG A 13 -18.57 -8.26 13.33
CA ARG A 13 -18.08 -7.90 11.99
C ARG A 13 -16.60 -8.24 11.77
N VAL A 14 -15.81 -8.41 12.84
CA VAL A 14 -14.35 -8.58 12.80
C VAL A 14 -13.94 -9.75 11.91
N THR A 15 -14.61 -10.90 12.02
CA THR A 15 -14.29 -12.08 11.20
C THR A 15 -14.38 -11.79 9.71
N ARG A 16 -15.45 -11.09 9.28
CA ARG A 16 -15.66 -10.74 7.87
C ARG A 16 -14.69 -9.66 7.41
N ALA A 17 -14.43 -8.66 8.23
CA ALA A 17 -13.50 -7.58 7.92
C ALA A 17 -12.07 -8.12 7.76
N ARG A 18 -11.64 -8.97 8.69
CA ARG A 18 -10.36 -9.70 8.65
C ARG A 18 -10.25 -10.57 7.41
N TYR A 19 -11.26 -11.40 7.13
CA TYR A 19 -11.27 -12.24 5.94
C TYR A 19 -11.07 -11.43 4.66
N ARG A 20 -11.81 -10.32 4.50
CA ARG A 20 -11.67 -9.43 3.33
C ARG A 20 -10.29 -8.80 3.23
N ALA A 21 -9.73 -8.32 4.34
CA ALA A 21 -8.39 -7.74 4.34
C ALA A 21 -7.32 -8.78 3.97
N LYS A 22 -7.40 -9.99 4.51
CA LYS A 22 -6.49 -11.09 4.15
C LYS A 22 -6.60 -11.47 2.67
N LEU A 23 -7.81 -11.60 2.15
CA LEU A 23 -8.04 -11.90 0.73
C LEU A 23 -7.47 -10.81 -0.19
N LEU A 24 -7.51 -9.54 0.22
CA LEU A 24 -6.89 -8.46 -0.55
C LEU A 24 -5.36 -8.55 -0.51
N ILE A 25 -4.76 -8.90 0.64
CA ILE A 25 -3.32 -9.13 0.75
C ILE A 25 -2.90 -10.28 -0.17
N GLU A 26 -3.62 -11.40 -0.14
CA GLU A 26 -3.39 -12.57 -1.00
C GLU A 26 -3.47 -12.18 -2.49
N ARG A 27 -4.53 -11.49 -2.91
CA ARG A 27 -4.67 -11.02 -4.29
C ARG A 27 -3.57 -10.05 -4.72
N LEU A 28 -3.07 -9.21 -3.80
CA LEU A 28 -1.92 -8.37 -4.08
C LEU A 28 -0.66 -9.20 -4.26
N ALA A 29 -0.51 -10.30 -3.52
CA ALA A 29 0.60 -11.24 -3.69
C ALA A 29 0.56 -11.88 -5.08
N ASP A 30 -0.61 -12.33 -5.53
CA ASP A 30 -0.77 -12.95 -6.84
C ASP A 30 -0.55 -11.94 -7.99
N MET A 31 -0.90 -10.67 -7.77
CA MET A 31 -0.77 -9.62 -8.79
C MET A 31 0.66 -9.08 -8.90
N LEU A 32 1.41 -9.04 -7.80
CA LEU A 32 2.74 -8.45 -7.73
C LEU A 32 3.84 -9.52 -7.78
N ASP A 33 3.81 -10.36 -8.81
CA ASP A 33 4.82 -11.39 -9.02
C ASP A 33 6.23 -10.78 -9.12
N GLY A 34 7.15 -11.27 -8.30
CA GLY A 34 8.57 -10.87 -8.28
C GLY A 34 8.91 -9.63 -7.45
N SER A 35 7.94 -8.80 -7.04
CA SER A 35 8.19 -7.65 -6.14
C SER A 35 7.24 -7.65 -4.95
N ARG A 36 7.80 -7.53 -3.75
CA ARG A 36 7.02 -7.45 -2.50
C ARG A 36 7.22 -6.07 -1.86
N PRO A 37 6.55 -5.02 -2.38
CA PRO A 37 6.63 -3.70 -1.77
C PRO A 37 6.07 -3.72 -0.34
N ARG A 38 6.53 -2.79 0.48
CA ARG A 38 5.95 -2.57 1.80
C ARG A 38 4.47 -2.19 1.67
N LEU A 39 3.59 -2.94 2.32
CA LEU A 39 2.15 -2.74 2.30
C LEU A 39 1.72 -1.88 3.49
N MET A 40 1.30 -0.64 3.20
CA MET A 40 0.70 0.24 4.19
C MET A 40 -0.81 -0.04 4.32
N ILE A 41 -1.26 -0.56 5.45
CA ILE A 41 -2.68 -0.71 5.80
C ILE A 41 -3.11 0.51 6.60
N VAL A 42 -4.20 1.14 6.17
CA VAL A 42 -4.69 2.40 6.73
C VAL A 42 -6.08 2.19 7.33
N PRO A 43 -6.18 1.85 8.63
CA PRO A 43 -7.45 1.86 9.34
C PRO A 43 -8.02 3.28 9.44
N THR A 44 -9.26 3.44 9.01
CA THR A 44 -10.02 4.69 9.15
C THR A 44 -10.85 4.69 10.44
N TRP A 45 -11.34 5.87 10.84
CA TRP A 45 -12.19 6.07 12.02
C TRP A 45 -11.48 5.87 13.36
N GLN A 46 -10.20 6.25 13.42
CA GLN A 46 -9.39 6.18 14.65
C GLN A 46 -9.97 7.02 15.79
N ASP A 47 -10.74 8.07 15.48
CA ASP A 47 -11.47 8.93 16.43
C ASP A 47 -12.63 8.20 17.11
N LYS A 48 -13.26 7.24 16.43
CA LYS A 48 -14.40 6.49 16.98
C LYS A 48 -13.96 5.29 17.78
N ILE A 49 -12.95 4.59 17.30
CA ILE A 49 -12.43 3.42 17.97
C ILE A 49 -11.00 3.16 17.55
N ALA A 50 -10.13 2.98 18.54
CA ALA A 50 -8.76 2.58 18.30
C ALA A 50 -8.73 1.23 17.57
N PHE A 51 -7.89 1.14 16.54
CA PHE A 51 -7.71 -0.11 15.81
C PHE A 51 -7.10 -1.19 16.73
N PRO A 52 -7.71 -2.39 16.87
CA PRO A 52 -7.22 -3.40 17.80
C PRO A 52 -5.85 -3.96 17.40
N GLN A 53 -4.92 -3.99 18.36
CA GLN A 53 -3.54 -4.45 18.12
C GLN A 53 -3.48 -5.93 17.66
N ALA A 54 -4.33 -6.79 18.22
CA ALA A 54 -4.41 -8.20 17.81
C ALA A 54 -4.78 -8.37 16.32
N GLU A 55 -5.63 -7.48 15.80
CA GLU A 55 -5.98 -7.47 14.37
C GLU A 55 -4.83 -6.95 13.52
N ALA A 56 -4.12 -5.92 14.01
CA ALA A 56 -2.92 -5.42 13.36
C ALA A 56 -1.87 -6.53 13.20
N ASP A 57 -1.61 -7.29 14.26
CA ASP A 57 -0.63 -8.38 14.24
C ASP A 57 -1.09 -9.52 13.33
N THR A 58 -2.38 -9.83 13.32
CA THR A 58 -2.96 -10.82 12.40
C THR A 58 -2.78 -10.43 10.93
N LEU A 59 -2.92 -9.15 10.59
CA LEU A 59 -2.70 -8.65 9.22
C LEU A 59 -1.22 -8.62 8.86
N ARG A 60 -0.34 -8.27 9.81
CA ARG A 60 1.11 -8.34 9.62
C ARG A 60 1.57 -9.75 9.33
N GLU A 61 1.10 -10.71 10.12
CA GLU A 61 1.43 -12.12 9.94
C GLU A 61 0.95 -12.64 8.57
N CYS A 62 -0.26 -12.24 8.17
CA CYS A 62 -0.78 -12.55 6.85
C CYS A 62 0.06 -11.96 5.71
N GLY A 63 0.55 -10.72 5.84
CA GLY A 63 1.42 -10.14 4.82
C GLY A 63 2.79 -10.82 4.77
N ARG A 64 3.38 -11.10 5.93
CA ARG A 64 4.66 -11.82 6.04
C ARG A 64 4.61 -13.19 5.37
N SER A 65 3.49 -13.92 5.50
CA SER A 65 3.35 -15.23 4.84
C SER A 65 3.37 -15.14 3.31
N PHE A 66 3.08 -13.96 2.75
CA PHE A 66 3.20 -13.67 1.32
C PHE A 66 4.48 -12.90 0.95
N GLY A 67 5.37 -12.65 1.92
CA GLY A 67 6.63 -11.92 1.74
C GLY A 67 6.49 -10.39 1.77
N PHE A 68 5.33 -9.86 2.16
CA PHE A 68 5.17 -8.41 2.35
C PHE A 68 5.62 -7.97 3.74
N GLU A 69 6.32 -6.84 3.80
CA GLU A 69 6.42 -6.05 5.03
C GLU A 69 5.14 -5.23 5.18
N VAL A 70 4.39 -5.43 6.28
CA VAL A 70 3.11 -4.74 6.51
C VAL A 70 3.24 -3.73 7.64
N ASP A 71 2.94 -2.49 7.31
CA ASP A 71 2.81 -1.40 8.27
C ASP A 71 1.36 -0.98 8.44
N LEU A 72 1.06 -0.44 9.63
CA LEU A 72 -0.23 0.16 9.90
C LEU A 72 -0.06 1.65 10.21
N ALA A 73 -0.97 2.44 9.64
CA ALA A 73 -1.11 3.86 9.90
C ALA A 73 -2.59 4.17 10.11
N PRO A 74 -3.11 4.05 11.35
CA PRO A 74 -4.49 4.42 11.66
C PRO A 74 -4.67 5.93 11.51
N ILE A 75 -5.80 6.34 10.92
CA ILE A 75 -6.12 7.75 10.68
C ILE A 75 -7.57 8.08 11.05
N ALA A 76 -7.81 9.35 11.32
CA ALA A 76 -9.13 9.95 11.35
C ALA A 76 -9.17 11.14 10.39
N SER A 77 -9.50 10.90 9.12
CA SER A 77 -9.59 11.96 8.10
C SER A 77 -10.60 13.05 8.47
N PHE A 78 -11.68 12.63 9.11
CA PHE A 78 -12.65 13.49 9.78
C PHE A 78 -12.72 13.03 11.24
N SER A 79 -13.00 13.96 12.15
CA SER A 79 -13.20 13.66 13.56
C SER A 79 -14.44 14.37 14.07
N TRP A 80 -15.17 13.68 14.94
CA TRP A 80 -16.21 14.29 15.78
C TRP A 80 -15.90 14.08 17.27
N ASP A 81 -14.66 13.70 17.58
CA ASP A 81 -14.12 13.62 18.93
C ASP A 81 -13.42 14.95 19.25
N GLU A 82 -13.77 15.57 20.37
CA GLU A 82 -13.17 16.84 20.81
C GLU A 82 -11.68 16.67 21.16
N ASP A 83 -11.28 15.45 21.54
CA ASP A 83 -9.90 15.12 21.93
C ASP A 83 -9.02 14.70 20.73
N MET A 84 -9.58 14.59 19.52
CA MET A 84 -8.85 14.21 18.31
C MET A 84 -9.11 15.18 17.15
N GLU A 85 -8.06 15.86 16.70
CA GLU A 85 -8.15 16.78 15.57
C GLU A 85 -8.55 16.05 14.26
N PRO A 86 -9.44 16.65 13.45
CA PRO A 86 -9.68 16.16 12.09
C PRO A 86 -8.39 16.09 11.28
N GLY A 87 -8.19 15.00 10.54
CA GLY A 87 -6.94 14.74 9.82
C GLY A 87 -5.87 14.06 10.69
N HIS A 88 -6.20 13.63 11.91
CA HIS A 88 -5.28 12.88 12.77
C HIS A 88 -4.64 11.69 12.03
N GLY A 89 -3.32 11.55 12.19
CA GLY A 89 -2.52 10.48 11.58
C GLY A 89 -2.21 10.66 10.09
N VAL A 90 -2.82 11.62 9.39
CA VAL A 90 -2.60 11.82 7.94
C VAL A 90 -1.18 12.31 7.64
N ALA A 91 -0.65 13.25 8.44
CA ALA A 91 0.72 13.73 8.28
C ALA A 91 1.77 12.63 8.52
N ASP A 92 1.55 11.78 9.53
CA ASP A 92 2.39 10.61 9.81
C ASP A 92 2.30 9.57 8.67
N LEU A 93 1.10 9.31 8.15
CA LEU A 93 0.91 8.45 6.97
C LEU A 93 1.71 8.96 5.76
N PHE A 94 1.68 10.26 5.46
CA PHE A 94 2.49 10.83 4.38
C PHE A 94 3.98 10.68 4.65
N SER A 95 4.41 11.00 5.87
CA SER A 95 5.82 10.91 6.27
C SER A 95 6.35 9.50 6.07
N ARG A 96 5.58 8.48 6.46
CA ARG A 96 5.95 7.07 6.29
C ARG A 96 5.93 6.61 4.84
N THR A 97 4.97 7.06 4.03
CA THR A 97 4.84 6.60 2.64
C THR A 97 5.84 7.26 1.69
N LEU A 98 6.23 8.51 1.93
CA LEU A 98 7.16 9.26 1.08
C LEU A 98 8.64 8.96 1.36
N THR A 99 8.99 8.49 2.55
CA THR A 99 10.39 8.21 2.93
C THR A 99 10.88 6.80 2.60
N ALA A 100 9.99 5.89 2.21
CA ALA A 100 10.31 4.47 2.04
C ALA A 100 10.37 4.00 0.57
N GLY A 101 10.60 4.92 -0.36
CA GLY A 101 10.79 4.55 -1.76
C GLY A 101 12.15 3.88 -1.97
N PRO A 102 12.28 2.92 -2.92
CA PRO A 102 13.59 2.53 -3.42
C PRO A 102 14.33 3.78 -3.93
N PRO A 103 15.68 3.77 -3.93
CA PRO A 103 16.43 4.86 -4.53
C PRO A 103 15.88 5.14 -5.94
N PRO A 104 15.85 6.42 -6.37
CA PRO A 104 15.37 6.76 -7.70
C PRO A 104 16.11 5.89 -8.72
N PRO A 105 15.39 5.32 -9.73
CA PRO A 105 16.07 4.55 -10.76
C PRO A 105 17.14 5.42 -11.41
N ASP A 106 18.24 4.80 -11.82
CA ASP A 106 19.26 5.49 -12.61
C ASP A 106 18.56 6.19 -13.77
N PHE A 107 18.86 7.49 -13.93
CA PHE A 107 18.29 8.32 -14.98
C PHE A 107 18.43 7.59 -16.33
N TRP A 108 17.29 7.39 -16.99
CA TRP A 108 17.07 6.68 -18.25
C TRP A 108 18.32 6.06 -18.89
N PRO A 109 18.42 4.72 -19.01
CA PRO A 109 19.61 4.11 -19.58
C PRO A 109 19.85 4.68 -20.97
N VAL A 110 21.05 5.23 -21.19
CA VAL A 110 21.52 5.56 -22.53
C VAL A 110 21.67 4.22 -23.24
N THR A 111 20.64 3.81 -23.97
CA THR A 111 20.76 2.70 -24.92
C THR A 111 21.71 3.16 -26.01
N ASP A 112 22.92 2.61 -26.02
CA ASP A 112 23.82 2.75 -27.15
C ASP A 112 23.07 2.29 -28.39
N ARG A 113 22.91 3.20 -29.35
CA ARG A 113 22.17 2.93 -30.58
C ARG A 113 22.91 1.86 -31.35
N SER A 114 22.31 0.69 -31.54
CA SER A 114 22.84 -0.25 -32.52
C SER A 114 22.69 0.40 -33.92
N ALA A 115 23.63 0.13 -34.83
CA ALA A 115 23.59 0.68 -36.18
C ALA A 115 22.28 0.33 -36.92
N ASP A 116 21.57 -0.70 -36.46
CA ASP A 116 20.35 -1.25 -37.05
C ASP A 116 19.04 -0.68 -36.47
N ASP A 117 19.10 0.18 -35.43
CA ASP A 117 17.92 0.81 -34.79
C ASP A 117 17.34 2.00 -35.60
N ARG A 118 17.92 2.32 -36.76
CA ARG A 118 17.48 3.43 -37.62
C ARG A 118 16.56 3.02 -38.76
N LYS A 119 15.76 1.95 -38.61
CA LYS A 119 14.83 1.50 -39.67
C LYS A 119 13.72 2.51 -40.01
N LEU A 120 13.34 3.37 -39.08
CA LEU A 120 12.39 4.46 -39.34
C LEU A 120 12.95 5.55 -40.27
N ALA A 121 14.28 5.73 -40.32
CA ALA A 121 14.92 6.73 -41.17
C ALA A 121 15.16 6.25 -42.62
N SER A 122 15.09 4.93 -42.86
CA SER A 122 15.29 4.31 -44.17
C SER A 122 13.99 3.88 -44.87
N TYR A 123 12.82 4.07 -44.23
CA TYR A 123 11.51 3.59 -44.72
C TYR A 123 11.08 4.11 -46.12
N ARG A 124 11.83 5.02 -46.75
CA ARG A 124 11.60 5.46 -48.14
C ARG A 124 12.85 5.48 -49.02
N ARG A 125 13.97 4.90 -48.57
CA ARG A 125 15.20 4.81 -49.39
C ARG A 125 15.34 3.47 -50.12
N ASP A 126 14.61 2.45 -49.71
CA ASP A 126 14.64 1.10 -50.31
C ASP A 126 13.35 0.77 -51.09
N ALA A 127 12.58 1.78 -51.52
CA ALA A 127 11.38 1.63 -52.35
C ALA A 127 11.50 2.43 -53.66
#